data_AF-X0U3D8-F1
#
_entry.id   AF-X0U3D8-F1
#
_cell.length_a   1.000
_cell.length_b   1.000
_cell.length_c   1.000
_cell.angle_alpha   90.00
_cell.angle_beta   90.00
_cell.angle_gamma   90.00
#
_symmetry.space_group_name_H-M   'P 1'
#
loop_
_entity.id
_entity.type
_entity.pdbx_description
1 polymer ?
#
loop_
_entity_poly.entity_id
_entity_poly.type
_entity_poly.pdbx_seq_one_letter_code
_entity_poly.pdbx_strand_id
1 'polypeptide(L)'
;DYCRQFESRDRRVYDQKERDTLSQINAALDRWKNPLLENIMRGLWGPEGERRRVRTSLSLPAGTPTRVELTASHSRAGVGVSIRPRVRFFGAAGNRVRAVPYQWVSSDSSVAFVDHNLLTINTLSTGIAHIHAETLEDRLCSNSIALEVVDILEIRIQPQQVELCSGGRHRFSALCRLANGEQTTDIYLAWDVGNNAVARVSSAGLIYGFEPGETRVYARDDRCLSEPAIATIMPAAGIEAANRRQRAYPRVLISNIDPDPQTGELVQFTSEHPPVVQRTIDVERGIWWINSASPLARLYLDRGREYGCDSREWRMYHLERFIEIMARIRLSLDDRQGEGMSYDAWMEPWDETAARMQEQAASSLEGFIMGGRLPE
;
A
#
# COMPACT_ATOMS: atom_id res chain seq x y z
N ASP A 1 1.55 25.86 -28.48
CA ASP A 1 0.44 26.70 -27.98
C ASP A 1 -0.67 25.94 -27.27
N TYR A 2 -1.12 24.78 -27.76
CA TYR A 2 -2.17 23.99 -27.11
C TYR A 2 -1.82 23.50 -25.68
N CYS A 3 -0.62 22.98 -25.44
CA CYS A 3 -0.17 22.59 -24.08
C CYS A 3 -0.11 23.78 -23.11
N ARG A 4 0.38 24.96 -23.57
CA ARG A 4 0.39 26.17 -22.73
C ARG A 4 -1.03 26.69 -22.45
N GLN A 5 -1.94 26.58 -23.42
CA GLN A 5 -3.35 26.94 -23.23
C GLN A 5 -4.06 25.96 -22.27
N PHE A 6 -3.73 24.67 -22.34
CA PHE A 6 -4.24 23.64 -21.43
C PHE A 6 -3.70 23.84 -20.00
N GLU A 7 -2.40 24.03 -19.82
CA GLU A 7 -1.77 24.37 -18.53
C GLU A 7 -2.29 25.70 -17.97
N SER A 8 -2.56 26.70 -18.82
CA SER A 8 -3.16 27.97 -18.38
C SER A 8 -4.62 27.84 -17.96
N ARG A 9 -5.37 26.87 -18.50
CA ARG A 9 -6.74 26.54 -18.09
C ARG A 9 -6.78 25.73 -16.79
N ASP A 10 -5.72 25.00 -16.49
CA ASP A 10 -5.54 24.29 -15.22
C ASP A 10 -4.97 25.18 -14.11
N ARG A 11 -4.26 26.26 -14.46
CA ARG A 11 -3.74 27.25 -13.52
C ARG A 11 -4.84 28.14 -12.98
N ARG A 12 -5.39 27.72 -11.84
CA ARG A 12 -6.22 28.57 -11.01
C ARG A 12 -5.35 29.63 -10.33
N VAL A 13 -5.67 30.91 -10.55
CA VAL A 13 -5.05 32.02 -9.83
C VAL A 13 -5.84 32.22 -8.54
N TYR A 14 -5.21 31.90 -7.42
CA TYR A 14 -5.75 32.20 -6.10
C TYR A 14 -5.34 33.61 -5.70
N ASP A 15 -6.26 34.38 -5.13
CA ASP A 15 -5.91 35.63 -4.46
C ASP A 15 -5.14 35.33 -3.16
N GLN A 16 -4.27 36.24 -2.74
CA GLN A 16 -3.39 36.05 -1.59
C GLN A 16 -4.19 35.72 -0.32
N LYS A 17 -5.30 36.44 -0.10
CA LYS A 17 -6.21 36.20 1.03
C LYS A 17 -6.77 34.78 1.04
N GLU A 18 -7.13 34.24 -0.13
CA GLU A 18 -7.68 32.89 -0.26
C GLU A 18 -6.62 31.81 0.00
N ARG A 19 -5.38 32.03 -0.46
CA ARG A 19 -4.24 31.16 -0.14
C ARG A 19 -3.98 31.12 1.36
N ASP A 20 -3.95 32.30 1.99
CA ASP A 20 -3.67 32.42 3.42
C ASP A 20 -4.77 31.71 4.24
N THR A 21 -6.04 31.89 3.87
CA THR A 21 -7.17 31.18 4.50
C THR A 21 -7.07 29.66 4.32
N LEU A 22 -6.80 29.17 3.11
CA LEU A 22 -6.65 27.72 2.84
C LEU A 22 -5.48 27.12 3.61
N SER A 23 -4.34 27.82 3.66
CA SER A 23 -3.17 27.40 4.43
C SER A 23 -3.47 27.38 5.93
N GLN A 24 -4.19 28.38 6.44
CA GLN A 24 -4.59 28.44 7.85
C GLN A 24 -5.54 27.29 8.24
N ILE A 25 -6.54 27.00 7.40
CA ILE A 25 -7.44 25.85 7.58
C ILE A 25 -6.64 24.55 7.57
N ASN A 26 -5.75 24.39 6.58
CA ASN A 26 -4.92 23.20 6.44
C ASN A 26 -4.03 22.99 7.66
N ALA A 27 -3.39 24.05 8.16
CA ALA A 27 -2.57 23.99 9.36
C ALA A 27 -3.36 23.62 10.63
N ALA A 28 -4.62 24.07 10.75
CA ALA A 28 -5.48 23.69 11.86
C ALA A 28 -5.85 22.20 11.82
N LEU A 29 -6.24 21.68 10.65
CA LEU A 29 -6.50 20.25 10.46
C LEU A 29 -5.23 19.39 10.64
N ASP A 30 -4.07 19.91 10.22
CA ASP A 30 -2.77 19.26 10.39
C ASP A 30 -2.35 19.14 11.87
N ARG A 31 -2.74 20.10 12.71
CA ARG A 31 -2.57 19.98 14.17
C ARG A 31 -3.58 19.01 14.77
N TRP A 32 -4.85 19.14 14.39
CA TRP A 32 -5.94 18.30 14.88
C TRP A 32 -5.70 16.79 14.65
N LYS A 33 -5.10 16.39 13.51
CA LYS A 33 -4.83 14.96 13.26
C LYS A 33 -3.83 14.34 14.24
N ASN A 34 -2.94 15.13 14.83
CA ASN A 34 -1.78 14.63 15.57
C ASN A 34 -2.19 13.79 16.80
N PRO A 35 -3.05 14.28 17.72
CA PRO A 35 -3.52 13.45 18.84
C PRO A 35 -4.33 12.22 18.39
N LEU A 36 -5.00 12.28 17.23
CA LEU A 36 -5.73 11.14 16.67
C LEU A 36 -4.78 10.05 16.19
N LEU A 37 -3.74 10.42 15.44
CA LEU A 37 -2.67 9.51 15.07
C LEU A 37 -2.00 8.91 16.31
N GLU A 38 -1.78 9.70 17.37
CA GLU A 38 -1.24 9.16 18.63
C GLU A 38 -2.12 8.05 19.20
N ASN A 39 -3.42 8.30 19.34
CA ASN A 39 -4.36 7.35 19.93
C ASN A 39 -4.60 6.11 19.05
N ILE A 40 -4.56 6.27 17.72
CA ILE A 40 -4.76 5.18 16.75
C ILE A 40 -3.49 4.32 16.58
N MET A 41 -2.30 4.91 16.78
CA MET A 41 -1.02 4.21 16.71
C MET A 41 -0.56 3.60 18.04
N ARG A 42 -1.21 3.92 19.17
CA ARG A 42 -0.95 3.26 20.47
C ARG A 42 -1.27 1.76 20.34
N GLY A 43 -0.19 0.95 20.35
CA GLY A 43 -0.19 -0.50 20.11
C GLY A 43 0.98 -0.99 19.25
N LEU A 44 1.63 -0.11 18.46
CA LEU A 44 2.82 -0.43 17.66
C LEU A 44 4.13 0.21 18.19
N TRP A 45 4.03 1.20 19.10
CA TRP A 45 5.18 1.87 19.72
C TRP A 45 4.88 2.12 21.22
N GLY A 46 5.56 1.42 22.14
CA GLY A 46 5.46 1.56 23.60
C GLY A 46 5.15 0.26 24.36
N PRO A 47 5.66 0.05 25.60
CA PRO A 47 5.71 -1.25 26.26
C PRO A 47 4.32 -1.76 26.66
N GLU A 48 4.22 -3.09 26.75
CA GLU A 48 3.01 -3.90 26.98
C GLU A 48 1.99 -3.32 27.98
N GLY A 49 0.70 -3.52 27.67
CA GLY A 49 -0.35 -3.58 28.69
C GLY A 49 -1.65 -2.87 28.33
N GLU A 50 -2.54 -3.57 27.63
CA GLU A 50 -3.98 -3.73 27.90
C GLU A 50 -4.82 -3.84 26.62
N ARG A 51 -5.32 -5.06 26.39
CA ARG A 51 -6.20 -5.41 25.27
C ARG A 51 -7.58 -4.80 25.48
N ARG A 52 -8.05 -3.98 24.53
CA ARG A 52 -9.49 -3.73 24.34
C ARG A 52 -9.92 -4.14 22.94
N ARG A 53 -10.79 -5.15 22.87
CA ARG A 53 -11.36 -5.74 21.66
C ARG A 53 -12.12 -4.69 20.84
N VAL A 54 -11.92 -4.66 19.52
CA VAL A 54 -12.80 -3.97 18.57
C VAL A 54 -13.19 -4.95 17.46
N ARG A 55 -14.50 -5.03 17.19
CA ARG A 55 -15.16 -5.77 16.09
C ARG A 55 -15.09 -4.92 14.80
N THR A 56 -14.49 -5.43 13.73
CA THR A 56 -15.06 -6.06 12.50
C THR A 56 -15.69 -5.06 11.51
N SER A 57 -15.22 -5.08 10.26
CA SER A 57 -15.59 -4.11 9.22
C SER A 57 -16.49 -4.70 8.14
N LEU A 58 -17.00 -3.82 7.29
CA LEU A 58 -17.96 -4.13 6.23
C LEU A 58 -17.30 -5.04 5.18
N SER A 59 -18.00 -6.11 4.87
CA SER A 59 -17.48 -7.25 4.13
C SER A 59 -18.24 -7.41 2.80
N LEU A 60 -17.55 -7.88 1.74
CA LEU A 60 -18.07 -8.07 0.36
C LEU A 60 -19.53 -8.54 0.36
N PRO A 61 -20.36 -8.04 -0.58
CA PRO A 61 -21.75 -8.44 -0.65
C PRO A 61 -21.81 -9.97 -0.72
N ALA A 62 -22.62 -10.54 0.17
CA ALA A 62 -22.90 -11.97 0.13
C ALA A 62 -23.66 -12.29 -1.16
N GLY A 63 -23.24 -13.33 -1.85
CA GLY A 63 -23.86 -13.79 -3.09
C GLY A 63 -23.25 -15.10 -3.56
N THR A 64 -24.05 -15.91 -4.26
CA THR A 64 -23.60 -17.20 -4.81
C THR A 64 -22.63 -16.96 -5.97
N PRO A 65 -21.38 -17.46 -5.91
CA PRO A 65 -20.45 -17.33 -7.00
C PRO A 65 -20.87 -18.23 -8.17
N THR A 66 -20.82 -17.69 -9.37
CA THR A 66 -21.06 -18.42 -10.62
C THR A 66 -19.80 -18.60 -11.44
N ARG A 67 -18.75 -17.81 -11.14
CA ARG A 67 -17.43 -17.93 -11.76
C ARG A 67 -16.34 -17.72 -10.71
N VAL A 68 -15.34 -18.61 -10.73
CA VAL A 68 -14.10 -18.47 -9.96
C VAL A 68 -12.97 -18.21 -10.94
N GLU A 69 -12.15 -17.22 -10.65
CA GLU A 69 -10.97 -16.88 -11.43
C GLU A 69 -9.72 -16.99 -10.57
N LEU A 70 -8.74 -17.70 -11.11
CA LEU A 70 -7.46 -17.99 -10.51
C LEU A 70 -6.35 -17.29 -11.28
N THR A 71 -5.50 -16.54 -10.57
CA THR A 71 -4.33 -15.87 -11.14
C THR A 71 -3.10 -16.13 -10.27
N ALA A 72 -2.03 -16.63 -10.88
CA ALA A 72 -0.73 -16.79 -10.25
C ALA A 72 0.23 -15.70 -10.75
N SER A 73 1.16 -15.29 -9.89
CA SER A 73 2.17 -14.29 -10.26
C SER A 73 3.26 -14.87 -11.17
N HIS A 74 3.52 -16.19 -11.06
CA HIS A 74 4.52 -16.93 -11.84
C HIS A 74 3.95 -18.31 -12.18
N SER A 75 4.36 -18.88 -13.30
CA SER A 75 4.04 -20.27 -13.69
C SER A 75 5.11 -21.27 -13.26
N ARG A 76 6.25 -20.79 -12.74
CA ARG A 76 7.37 -21.62 -12.28
C ARG A 76 7.78 -21.28 -10.85
N ALA A 77 8.27 -22.27 -10.13
CA ALA A 77 8.70 -22.12 -8.73
C ALA A 77 9.93 -23.00 -8.40
N GLY A 78 10.73 -22.58 -7.42
CA GLY A 78 11.77 -23.43 -6.82
C GLY A 78 11.18 -24.52 -5.94
N VAL A 79 12.01 -25.42 -5.42
CA VAL A 79 11.58 -26.48 -4.50
C VAL A 79 11.45 -25.92 -3.08
N GLY A 80 10.42 -26.30 -2.32
CA GLY A 80 10.29 -25.92 -0.90
C GLY A 80 9.70 -24.54 -0.63
N VAL A 81 9.20 -23.86 -1.67
CA VAL A 81 8.57 -22.55 -1.53
C VAL A 81 7.06 -22.67 -1.34
N SER A 82 6.51 -21.79 -0.51
CA SER A 82 5.06 -21.64 -0.29
C SER A 82 4.49 -20.54 -1.18
N ILE A 83 3.44 -20.88 -1.92
CA ILE A 83 2.79 -20.00 -2.89
C ILE A 83 1.32 -19.88 -2.55
N ARG A 84 0.77 -18.67 -2.63
CA ARG A 84 -0.69 -18.47 -2.65
C ARG A 84 -1.15 -17.69 -3.87
N PRO A 85 -1.68 -18.40 -4.88
CA PRO A 85 -2.34 -17.76 -6.01
C PRO A 85 -3.54 -16.91 -5.55
N ARG A 86 -3.89 -15.90 -6.35
CA ARG A 86 -5.02 -15.02 -6.08
C ARG A 86 -6.30 -15.64 -6.64
N VAL A 87 -7.33 -15.75 -5.79
CA VAL A 87 -8.67 -16.21 -6.18
C VAL A 87 -9.66 -15.05 -6.15
N ARG A 88 -10.52 -14.96 -7.16
CA ARG A 88 -11.62 -14.00 -7.25
C ARG A 88 -12.93 -14.73 -7.54
N PHE A 89 -14.00 -14.30 -6.89
CA PHE A 89 -15.34 -14.85 -7.03
C PHE A 89 -16.27 -13.81 -7.66
N PHE A 90 -17.07 -14.26 -8.61
CA PHE A 90 -18.01 -13.41 -9.35
C PHE A 90 -19.42 -13.99 -9.32
N GLY A 91 -20.42 -13.13 -9.04
CA GLY A 91 -21.83 -13.47 -9.11
C GLY A 91 -22.35 -13.50 -10.56
N ALA A 92 -23.61 -13.91 -10.74
CA ALA A 92 -24.24 -14.07 -12.06
C ALA A 92 -24.24 -12.77 -12.90
N ALA A 93 -24.27 -11.60 -12.24
CA ALA A 93 -24.22 -10.30 -12.88
C ALA A 93 -22.79 -9.83 -13.22
N GLY A 94 -21.76 -10.67 -13.00
CA GLY A 94 -20.35 -10.32 -13.22
C GLY A 94 -19.73 -9.45 -12.12
N ASN A 95 -20.46 -9.14 -11.06
CA ASN A 95 -19.97 -8.38 -9.92
C ASN A 95 -19.11 -9.24 -8.97
N ARG A 96 -18.18 -8.61 -8.27
CA ARG A 96 -17.37 -9.26 -7.23
C ARG A 96 -18.23 -9.62 -6.03
N VAL A 97 -18.12 -10.88 -5.57
CA VAL A 97 -18.78 -11.37 -4.36
C VAL A 97 -17.75 -11.83 -3.33
N ARG A 98 -18.19 -11.98 -2.08
CA ARG A 98 -17.37 -12.47 -0.98
C ARG A 98 -16.75 -13.83 -1.33
N ALA A 99 -15.56 -14.08 -0.80
CA ALA A 99 -14.97 -15.41 -0.89
C ALA A 99 -15.89 -16.41 -0.16
N VAL A 100 -16.26 -17.47 -0.87
CA VAL A 100 -16.92 -18.65 -0.27
C VAL A 100 -15.85 -19.66 0.12
N PRO A 101 -16.14 -20.61 1.03
CA PRO A 101 -15.23 -21.70 1.33
C PRO A 101 -14.81 -22.45 0.06
N TYR A 102 -13.51 -22.56 -0.17
CA TYR A 102 -12.91 -23.25 -1.29
C TYR A 102 -11.66 -24.00 -0.84
N GLN A 103 -11.25 -24.97 -1.64
CA GLN A 103 -10.02 -25.70 -1.47
C GLN A 103 -9.16 -25.58 -2.74
N TRP A 104 -7.85 -25.70 -2.57
CA TRP A 104 -6.96 -25.89 -3.69
C TRP A 104 -6.88 -27.37 -4.03
N VAL A 105 -6.89 -27.67 -5.32
CA VAL A 105 -6.71 -29.02 -5.82
C VAL A 105 -5.49 -29.01 -6.73
N SER A 106 -4.55 -29.89 -6.41
CA SER A 106 -3.37 -30.15 -7.23
C SER A 106 -3.55 -31.48 -7.94
N SER A 107 -3.19 -31.55 -9.22
CA SER A 107 -3.17 -32.82 -9.97
C SER A 107 -2.10 -33.78 -9.45
N ASP A 108 -1.05 -33.27 -8.81
CA ASP A 108 0.06 -34.04 -8.27
C ASP A 108 0.54 -33.45 -6.93
N SER A 109 0.16 -34.10 -5.83
CA SER A 109 0.53 -33.68 -4.48
C SER A 109 1.99 -33.97 -4.13
N SER A 110 2.68 -34.82 -4.90
CA SER A 110 4.11 -35.09 -4.70
C SER A 110 4.99 -33.97 -5.25
N VAL A 111 4.49 -33.23 -6.24
CA VAL A 111 5.14 -32.04 -6.83
C VAL A 111 4.70 -30.78 -6.07
N ALA A 112 3.39 -30.57 -5.94
CA ALA A 112 2.80 -29.41 -5.28
C ALA A 112 1.74 -29.85 -4.27
N PHE A 113 2.11 -29.85 -2.99
CA PHE A 113 1.24 -30.22 -1.89
C PHE A 113 0.39 -29.03 -1.45
N VAL A 114 -0.90 -29.28 -1.25
CA VAL A 114 -1.84 -28.27 -0.73
C VAL A 114 -1.95 -28.41 0.78
N ASP A 115 -1.58 -27.36 1.50
CA ASP A 115 -1.94 -27.21 2.90
C ASP A 115 -3.35 -26.62 3.00
N HIS A 116 -4.33 -27.46 3.32
CA HIS A 116 -5.73 -27.09 3.40
C HIS A 116 -6.04 -26.21 4.62
N ASN A 117 -5.19 -26.26 5.66
CA ASN A 117 -5.37 -25.44 6.86
C ASN A 117 -4.86 -24.01 6.64
N LEU A 118 -3.73 -23.88 5.94
CA LEU A 118 -3.09 -22.59 5.67
C LEU A 118 -3.54 -21.97 4.34
N LEU A 119 -4.27 -22.73 3.50
CA LEU A 119 -4.68 -22.35 2.13
C LEU A 119 -3.49 -21.94 1.26
N THR A 120 -2.35 -22.62 1.44
CA THR A 120 -1.10 -22.42 0.71
C THR A 120 -0.73 -23.67 -0.09
N ILE A 121 0.08 -23.47 -1.12
CA ILE A 121 0.62 -24.54 -1.97
C ILE A 121 2.12 -24.60 -1.71
N ASN A 122 2.58 -25.73 -1.18
CA ASN A 122 3.99 -25.99 -0.91
C ASN A 122 4.56 -26.85 -2.04
N THR A 123 5.60 -26.37 -2.68
CA THR A 123 6.33 -27.13 -3.70
C THR A 123 7.27 -28.12 -3.01
N LEU A 124 7.23 -29.40 -3.40
CA LEU A 124 7.98 -30.47 -2.72
C LEU A 124 9.04 -31.12 -3.61
N SER A 125 8.71 -31.34 -4.88
CA SER A 125 9.61 -32.00 -5.82
C SER A 125 9.46 -31.42 -7.22
N THR A 126 10.48 -31.62 -8.05
CA THR A 126 10.53 -31.12 -9.42
C THR A 126 9.53 -31.83 -10.30
N GLY A 127 8.78 -31.10 -11.12
CA GLY A 127 7.73 -31.65 -11.96
C GLY A 127 6.69 -30.60 -12.34
N ILE A 128 5.62 -31.02 -13.00
CA ILE A 128 4.52 -30.13 -13.38
C ILE A 128 3.26 -30.57 -12.66
N ALA A 129 2.62 -29.66 -11.94
CA ALA A 129 1.33 -29.86 -11.31
C ALA A 129 0.31 -28.84 -11.82
N HIS A 130 -0.90 -29.30 -12.10
CA HIS A 130 -2.02 -28.44 -12.46
C HIS A 130 -2.81 -28.08 -11.21
N ILE A 131 -2.91 -26.77 -10.94
CA ILE A 131 -3.60 -26.22 -9.77
C ILE A 131 -4.93 -25.61 -10.20
N HIS A 132 -5.99 -25.88 -9.44
CA HIS A 132 -7.26 -25.16 -9.54
C HIS A 132 -7.87 -24.96 -8.16
N ALA A 133 -8.78 -23.99 -8.04
CA ALA A 133 -9.62 -23.82 -6.87
C ALA A 133 -10.98 -24.48 -7.12
N GLU A 134 -11.51 -25.17 -6.11
CA GLU A 134 -12.85 -25.75 -6.12
C GLU A 134 -13.63 -25.25 -4.91
N THR A 135 -14.83 -24.72 -5.13
CA THR A 135 -15.73 -24.33 -4.02
C THR A 135 -16.29 -25.57 -3.33
N LEU A 136 -16.40 -25.56 -2.01
CA LEU A 136 -16.82 -26.74 -1.24
C LEU A 136 -18.31 -27.09 -1.39
N GLU A 137 -19.17 -26.10 -1.63
CA GLU A 137 -20.63 -26.30 -1.72
C GLU A 137 -21.07 -26.67 -3.15
N ASP A 138 -20.85 -25.77 -4.11
CA ASP A 138 -21.37 -25.91 -5.48
C ASP A 138 -20.41 -26.63 -6.45
N ARG A 139 -19.25 -27.09 -5.95
CA ARG A 139 -18.15 -27.69 -6.74
C ARG A 139 -17.79 -26.90 -8.01
N LEU A 140 -17.90 -25.59 -7.94
CA LEU A 140 -17.51 -24.68 -8.99
C LEU A 140 -15.98 -24.66 -9.09
N CYS A 141 -15.46 -25.10 -10.22
CA CYS A 141 -14.03 -25.09 -10.50
C CYS A 141 -13.58 -23.76 -11.12
N SER A 142 -12.41 -23.28 -10.72
CA SER A 142 -11.73 -22.19 -11.41
C SER A 142 -11.10 -22.66 -12.73
N ASN A 143 -10.48 -21.71 -13.45
CA ASN A 143 -9.46 -22.07 -14.45
C ASN A 143 -8.29 -22.84 -13.79
N SER A 144 -7.63 -23.68 -14.59
CA SER A 144 -6.43 -24.41 -14.18
C SER A 144 -5.16 -23.63 -14.54
N ILE A 145 -4.18 -23.64 -13.64
CA ILE A 145 -2.84 -23.09 -13.85
C ILE A 145 -1.83 -24.24 -13.81
N ALA A 146 -0.97 -24.33 -14.83
CA ALA A 146 0.19 -25.21 -14.79
C ALA A 146 1.29 -24.57 -13.95
N LEU A 147 1.69 -25.23 -12.87
CA LEU A 147 2.80 -24.87 -12.01
C LEU A 147 3.95 -25.85 -12.26
N GLU A 148 5.07 -25.35 -12.78
CA GLU A 148 6.29 -26.12 -12.97
C GLU A 148 7.26 -25.86 -11.82
N VAL A 149 7.62 -26.92 -11.09
CA VAL A 149 8.65 -26.89 -10.06
C VAL A 149 9.97 -27.30 -10.69
N VAL A 150 10.94 -26.39 -10.72
CA VAL A 150 12.20 -26.56 -11.46
C VAL A 150 13.38 -26.82 -10.51
N ASP A 151 14.39 -27.52 -11.03
CA ASP A 151 15.65 -27.75 -10.30
C ASP A 151 16.65 -26.62 -10.57
N ILE A 152 17.01 -25.90 -9.52
CA ILE A 152 17.86 -24.70 -9.60
C ILE A 152 19.28 -25.04 -9.15
N LEU A 153 20.25 -24.83 -10.04
CA LEU A 153 21.68 -25.04 -9.74
C LEU A 153 22.35 -23.80 -9.15
N GLU A 154 21.88 -22.61 -9.51
CA GLU A 154 22.49 -21.36 -9.09
C GLU A 154 21.47 -20.22 -9.15
N ILE A 155 21.46 -19.38 -8.11
CA ILE A 155 20.64 -18.16 -8.02
C ILE A 155 21.56 -16.94 -7.90
N ARG A 156 21.42 -15.97 -8.80
CA ARG A 156 22.12 -14.69 -8.75
C ARG A 156 21.13 -13.53 -8.64
N ILE A 157 21.22 -12.76 -7.56
CA ILE A 157 20.42 -11.55 -7.39
C ILE A 157 21.07 -10.39 -8.16
N GLN A 158 20.24 -9.63 -8.88
CA GLN A 158 20.62 -8.41 -9.59
C GLN A 158 19.69 -7.25 -9.21
N PRO A 159 20.23 -6.05 -8.92
CA PRO A 159 21.65 -5.76 -8.73
C PRO A 159 22.23 -6.45 -7.47
N GLN A 160 23.55 -6.67 -7.42
CA GLN A 160 24.22 -7.24 -6.22
C GLN A 160 24.33 -6.24 -5.07
N GLN A 161 24.28 -4.95 -5.36
CA GLN A 161 24.24 -3.89 -4.37
C GLN A 161 23.20 -2.86 -4.79
N VAL A 162 22.39 -2.42 -3.83
CA VAL A 162 21.47 -1.32 -4.00
C VAL A 162 21.63 -0.33 -2.86
N GLU A 163 21.63 0.94 -3.20
CA GLU A 163 21.55 2.03 -2.23
C GLU A 163 20.15 2.62 -2.29
N LEU A 164 19.49 2.66 -1.14
CA LEU A 164 18.15 3.21 -0.99
C LEU A 164 18.14 4.22 0.14
N CYS A 165 17.37 5.28 -0.01
CA CYS A 165 16.99 6.11 1.13
C CYS A 165 15.95 5.35 1.97
N SER A 166 15.77 5.73 3.23
CA SER A 166 14.67 5.22 4.07
C SER A 166 13.32 5.45 3.37
N GLY A 167 12.37 4.52 3.46
CA GLY A 167 11.12 4.56 2.70
C GLY A 167 11.26 4.32 1.19
N GLY A 168 12.49 4.19 0.67
CA GLY A 168 12.77 3.79 -0.71
C GLY A 168 12.40 2.32 -0.98
N ARG A 169 12.17 2.01 -2.25
CA ARG A 169 11.90 0.64 -2.71
C ARG A 169 12.69 0.31 -3.97
N HIS A 170 13.08 -0.94 -4.09
CA HIS A 170 13.76 -1.46 -5.28
C HIS A 170 13.31 -2.88 -5.56
N ARG A 171 13.18 -3.24 -6.84
CA ARG A 171 12.85 -4.61 -7.22
C ARG A 171 14.12 -5.34 -7.61
N PHE A 172 14.48 -6.35 -6.84
CA PHE A 172 15.50 -7.31 -7.24
C PHE A 172 14.95 -8.27 -8.29
N SER A 173 15.81 -8.67 -9.21
CA SER A 173 15.60 -9.82 -10.09
C SER A 173 16.53 -10.95 -9.70
N ALA A 174 16.01 -12.17 -9.61
CA ALA A 174 16.82 -13.37 -9.37
C ALA A 174 17.02 -14.12 -10.69
N LEU A 175 18.24 -14.09 -11.23
CA LEU A 175 18.62 -14.90 -12.37
C LEU A 175 18.97 -16.31 -11.90
N CYS A 176 18.17 -17.27 -12.30
CA CYS A 176 18.32 -18.68 -11.94
C CYS A 176 18.91 -19.45 -13.12
N ARG A 177 19.91 -20.29 -12.86
CA ARG A 177 20.41 -21.29 -13.80
C ARG A 177 19.86 -22.66 -13.42
N LEU A 178 19.11 -23.26 -14.33
CA LEU A 178 18.43 -24.54 -14.12
C LEU A 178 19.34 -25.72 -14.46
N ALA A 179 19.00 -26.92 -13.98
CA ALA A 179 19.73 -28.15 -14.26
C ALA A 179 19.78 -28.52 -15.75
N ASN A 180 18.78 -28.10 -16.52
CA ASN A 180 18.74 -28.27 -17.98
C ASN A 180 19.63 -27.26 -18.75
N GLY A 181 20.31 -26.34 -18.06
CA GLY A 181 21.16 -25.29 -18.65
C GLY A 181 20.44 -23.99 -19.00
N GLU A 182 19.12 -23.90 -18.86
CA GLU A 182 18.34 -22.67 -19.08
C GLU A 182 18.68 -21.62 -18.02
N GLN A 183 18.68 -20.35 -18.43
CA GLN A 183 18.74 -19.21 -17.52
C GLN A 183 17.45 -18.40 -17.61
N THR A 184 16.83 -18.12 -16.47
CA THR A 184 15.55 -17.40 -16.40
C THR A 184 15.43 -16.57 -15.13
N THR A 185 14.61 -15.52 -15.17
CA THR A 185 14.27 -14.68 -14.00
C THR A 185 12.83 -14.88 -13.51
N ASP A 186 12.05 -15.71 -14.21
CA ASP A 186 10.61 -15.89 -13.99
C ASP A 186 10.33 -17.16 -13.16
N ILE A 187 10.90 -17.19 -11.95
CA ILE A 187 10.76 -18.29 -11.00
C ILE A 187 10.36 -17.69 -9.64
N TYR A 188 9.31 -18.25 -9.05
CA TYR A 188 8.94 -17.93 -7.68
C TYR A 188 9.94 -18.55 -6.69
N LEU A 189 10.52 -17.69 -5.86
CA LEU A 189 11.53 -18.04 -4.86
C LEU A 189 11.09 -17.53 -3.48
N ALA A 190 11.65 -18.11 -2.43
CA ALA A 190 11.56 -17.52 -1.10
C ALA A 190 12.60 -16.39 -0.98
N TRP A 191 12.16 -15.22 -0.55
CA TRP A 191 13.01 -14.07 -0.32
C TRP A 191 13.14 -13.83 1.18
N ASP A 192 14.34 -13.49 1.63
CA ASP A 192 14.61 -13.18 3.02
C ASP A 192 15.61 -12.02 3.14
N VAL A 193 15.62 -11.38 4.30
CA VAL A 193 16.49 -10.26 4.61
C VAL A 193 17.09 -10.46 6.00
N GLY A 194 18.41 -10.27 6.11
CA GLY A 194 19.15 -10.54 7.34
C GLY A 194 18.74 -9.66 8.53
N ASN A 195 18.26 -8.44 8.26
CA ASN A 195 17.77 -7.52 9.28
C ASN A 195 16.46 -6.84 8.83
N ASN A 196 15.35 -7.34 9.38
CA ASN A 196 13.98 -6.85 9.14
C ASN A 196 13.68 -5.46 9.72
N ALA A 197 14.54 -4.91 10.59
CA ALA A 197 14.43 -3.53 11.06
C ALA A 197 15.02 -2.55 10.03
N VAL A 198 16.06 -2.96 9.29
CA VAL A 198 16.71 -2.14 8.25
C VAL A 198 15.90 -2.16 6.95
N ALA A 199 15.51 -3.33 6.47
CA ALA A 199 14.71 -3.46 5.25
C ALA A 199 13.82 -4.71 5.30
N ARG A 200 12.78 -4.77 4.46
CA ARG A 200 11.96 -5.98 4.25
C ARG A 200 11.78 -6.27 2.78
N VAL A 201 11.71 -7.54 2.42
CA VAL A 201 11.55 -8.00 1.04
C VAL A 201 10.24 -8.76 0.90
N SER A 202 9.49 -8.49 -0.17
CA SER A 202 8.27 -9.22 -0.50
C SER A 202 8.58 -10.52 -1.26
N SER A 203 7.59 -11.41 -1.37
CA SER A 203 7.69 -12.63 -2.20
C SER A 203 7.89 -12.36 -3.69
N ALA A 204 7.71 -11.12 -4.16
CA ALA A 204 7.99 -10.70 -5.53
C ALA A 204 9.40 -10.10 -5.72
N GLY A 205 10.27 -10.14 -4.70
CA GLY A 205 11.61 -9.56 -4.73
C GLY A 205 11.65 -8.02 -4.62
N LEU A 206 10.53 -7.38 -4.24
CA LEU A 206 10.49 -5.94 -3.98
C LEU A 206 10.94 -5.67 -2.53
N ILE A 207 12.07 -4.99 -2.36
CA ILE A 207 12.63 -4.55 -1.08
C ILE A 207 12.11 -3.16 -0.70
N TYR A 208 11.90 -2.95 0.59
CA TYR A 208 11.50 -1.69 1.23
C TYR A 208 12.52 -1.35 2.31
N GLY A 209 13.12 -0.15 2.25
CA GLY A 209 14.03 0.36 3.28
C GLY A 209 13.27 1.03 4.43
N PHE A 210 13.68 0.79 5.67
CA PHE A 210 13.05 1.36 6.88
C PHE A 210 14.07 2.15 7.71
N GLU A 211 15.06 1.48 8.28
CA GLU A 211 16.07 2.11 9.13
C GLU A 211 17.42 2.21 8.40
N PRO A 212 18.16 3.31 8.59
CA PRO A 212 19.50 3.42 8.02
C PRO A 212 20.41 2.32 8.53
N GLY A 213 21.13 1.68 7.62
CA GLY A 213 21.96 0.53 7.92
C GLY A 213 22.17 -0.33 6.69
N GLU A 214 23.05 -1.31 6.81
CA GLU A 214 23.28 -2.30 5.78
C GLU A 214 22.57 -3.59 6.15
N THR A 215 21.92 -4.22 5.18
CA THR A 215 21.35 -5.56 5.35
C THR A 215 21.57 -6.39 4.11
N ARG A 216 21.57 -7.71 4.29
CA ARG A 216 21.77 -8.68 3.23
C ARG A 216 20.44 -9.27 2.80
N VAL A 217 20.23 -9.38 1.51
CA VAL A 217 19.02 -9.92 0.89
C VAL A 217 19.38 -11.24 0.23
N TYR A 218 18.56 -12.25 0.47
CA TYR A 218 18.74 -13.60 -0.03
C TYR A 218 17.51 -14.03 -0.83
N ALA A 219 17.76 -14.76 -1.90
CA ALA A 219 16.74 -15.48 -2.65
C ALA A 219 17.11 -16.97 -2.57
N ARG A 220 16.13 -17.81 -2.25
CA ARG A 220 16.39 -19.23 -2.02
C ARG A 220 15.24 -20.11 -2.46
N ASP A 221 15.59 -21.36 -2.68
CA ASP A 221 14.69 -22.49 -2.57
C ASP A 221 15.30 -23.47 -1.52
N ASP A 222 14.76 -24.68 -1.36
CA ASP A 222 15.28 -25.65 -0.38
C ASP A 222 16.63 -26.25 -0.77
N ARG A 223 17.05 -26.10 -2.03
CA ARG A 223 18.25 -26.75 -2.60
C ARG A 223 19.38 -25.75 -2.88
N CYS A 224 19.04 -24.49 -3.10
CA CYS A 224 19.94 -23.44 -3.55
C CYS A 224 19.67 -22.14 -2.79
N LEU A 225 20.74 -21.55 -2.26
CA LEU A 225 20.73 -20.22 -1.65
C LEU A 225 21.58 -19.29 -2.53
N SER A 226 21.07 -18.10 -2.83
CA SER A 226 21.83 -17.10 -3.57
C SER A 226 22.99 -16.55 -2.75
N GLU A 227 24.01 -16.05 -3.45
CA GLU A 227 24.91 -15.07 -2.84
C GLU A 227 24.12 -13.86 -2.34
N PRO A 228 24.50 -13.25 -1.21
CA PRO A 228 23.77 -12.11 -0.65
C PRO A 228 23.87 -10.90 -1.58
N ALA A 229 22.73 -10.28 -1.87
CA ALA A 229 22.73 -8.89 -2.34
C ALA A 229 22.80 -7.95 -1.14
N ILE A 230 23.53 -6.85 -1.27
CA ILE A 230 23.69 -5.85 -0.22
C ILE A 230 22.68 -4.73 -0.46
N ALA A 231 21.84 -4.46 0.53
CA ALA A 231 20.97 -3.30 0.56
C ALA A 231 21.50 -2.32 1.62
N THR A 232 22.03 -1.20 1.15
CA THR A 232 22.50 -0.10 2.01
C THR A 232 21.38 0.93 2.08
N ILE A 233 20.76 1.01 3.24
CA ILE A 233 19.76 2.04 3.54
C ILE A 233 20.50 3.26 4.07
N MET A 234 20.61 4.27 3.23
CA MET A 234 21.16 5.55 3.62
C MET A 234 20.12 6.31 4.47
N PRO A 235 20.56 7.10 5.46
CA PRO A 235 19.72 8.13 6.02
C PRO A 235 19.18 8.99 4.89
N ALA A 236 17.91 9.40 5.01
CA ALA A 236 17.33 10.43 4.16
C ALA A 236 18.34 11.56 3.94
N ALA A 237 18.65 11.87 2.68
CA ALA A 237 19.61 12.93 2.37
C ALA A 237 19.06 14.28 2.87
N GLY A 238 19.60 14.73 4.01
CA GLY A 238 19.70 16.14 4.41
C GLY A 238 18.41 16.96 4.45
N ILE A 239 17.65 16.79 5.54
CA ILE A 239 17.65 17.82 6.59
C ILE A 239 18.21 17.17 7.85
N GLU A 240 19.18 17.83 8.46
CA GLU A 240 20.22 17.30 9.33
C GLU A 240 19.77 16.59 10.62
N ALA A 241 20.69 15.76 11.12
CA ALA A 241 20.67 14.91 12.29
C ALA A 241 20.53 15.63 13.66
N ALA A 242 19.84 16.77 13.75
CA ALA A 242 19.59 17.48 15.01
C ALA A 242 18.30 17.04 15.75
N ASN A 243 17.41 16.27 15.12
CA ASN A 243 16.10 15.91 15.72
C ASN A 243 15.84 14.39 15.84
N ARG A 244 16.85 13.61 16.21
CA ARG A 244 16.68 12.19 16.62
C ARG A 244 15.87 12.01 17.94
N ARG A 245 15.09 13.01 18.38
CA ARG A 245 14.28 12.95 19.62
C ARG A 245 12.76 13.09 19.47
N GLN A 246 12.21 13.28 18.27
CA GLN A 246 10.75 13.21 18.03
C GLN A 246 10.55 12.96 16.54
N ARG A 247 10.10 11.76 16.13
CA ARG A 247 9.55 11.59 14.77
C ARG A 247 8.31 12.48 14.70
N ALA A 248 8.40 13.62 14.03
CA ALA A 248 7.30 14.56 13.89
C ALA A 248 6.12 13.88 13.19
N TYR A 249 4.89 14.21 13.59
CA TYR A 249 3.69 13.73 12.91
C TYR A 249 3.76 14.05 11.41
N PRO A 250 3.25 13.17 10.52
CA PRO A 250 3.28 13.40 9.08
C PRO A 250 2.55 14.70 8.76
N ARG A 251 3.08 15.53 7.86
CA ARG A 251 2.54 16.86 7.55
C ARG A 251 1.72 16.83 6.26
N VAL A 252 0.53 17.40 6.27
CA VAL A 252 -0.35 17.50 5.11
C VAL A 252 -0.31 18.91 4.55
N LEU A 253 -0.10 19.04 3.24
CA LEU A 253 0.01 20.30 2.51
C LEU A 253 -0.94 20.31 1.32
N ILE A 254 -1.36 21.49 0.86
CA ILE A 254 -2.18 21.65 -0.34
C ILE A 254 -1.32 22.16 -1.50
N SER A 255 -1.36 21.49 -2.65
CA SER A 255 -0.62 21.92 -3.84
C SER A 255 -1.06 23.31 -4.32
N ASN A 256 -0.16 24.09 -4.91
CA ASN A 256 -0.39 25.48 -5.35
C ASN A 256 -0.82 26.50 -4.26
N ILE A 257 -0.90 26.06 -3.00
CA ILE A 257 -1.29 26.88 -1.85
C ILE A 257 -0.15 26.91 -0.83
N ASP A 258 0.24 25.75 -0.32
CA ASP A 258 1.29 25.64 0.67
C ASP A 258 2.66 25.47 -0.02
N PRO A 259 3.68 26.25 0.38
CA PRO A 259 5.03 26.06 -0.13
C PRO A 259 5.64 24.76 0.40
N ASP A 260 6.43 24.12 -0.44
CA ASP A 260 7.28 23.00 -0.02
C ASP A 260 8.21 23.49 1.11
N PRO A 261 8.21 22.87 2.30
CA PRO A 261 8.98 23.33 3.45
C PRO A 261 10.50 23.38 3.24
N GLN A 262 11.02 22.70 2.21
CA GLN A 262 12.45 22.61 1.92
C GLN A 262 12.84 23.57 0.79
N THR A 263 12.07 23.61 -0.29
CA THR A 263 12.40 24.46 -1.45
C THR A 263 11.78 25.85 -1.36
N GLY A 264 10.73 26.03 -0.56
CA GLY A 264 9.92 27.25 -0.50
C GLY A 264 9.03 27.45 -1.73
N GLU A 265 9.06 26.53 -2.69
CA GLU A 265 8.32 26.63 -3.95
C GLU A 265 6.95 25.95 -3.86
N LEU A 266 6.00 26.44 -4.66
CA LEU A 266 4.69 25.81 -4.78
C LEU A 266 4.76 24.54 -5.63
N VAL A 267 4.29 23.43 -5.08
CA VAL A 267 4.19 22.16 -5.80
C VAL A 267 2.93 22.17 -6.66
N GLN A 268 3.07 21.80 -7.93
CA GLN A 268 1.96 21.76 -8.90
C GLN A 268 1.60 20.31 -9.24
N PHE A 269 0.31 20.01 -9.20
CA PHE A 269 -0.28 18.79 -9.74
C PHE A 269 -1.35 19.15 -10.78
N THR A 270 -1.75 18.17 -11.58
CA THR A 270 -2.80 18.30 -12.60
C THR A 270 -4.04 17.48 -12.21
N SER A 271 -5.14 17.61 -12.96
CA SER A 271 -6.34 16.79 -12.75
C SER A 271 -6.13 15.29 -12.92
N GLU A 272 -5.07 14.89 -13.63
CA GLU A 272 -4.67 13.49 -13.85
C GLU A 272 -4.02 12.85 -12.61
N HIS A 273 -3.54 13.67 -11.68
CA HIS A 273 -2.98 13.18 -10.43
C HIS A 273 -4.10 12.88 -9.43
N PRO A 274 -3.94 11.86 -8.56
CA PRO A 274 -4.98 11.52 -7.59
C PRO A 274 -5.23 12.66 -6.58
N PRO A 275 -6.38 12.67 -5.89
CA PRO A 275 -6.72 13.69 -4.89
C PRO A 275 -5.72 13.79 -3.73
N VAL A 276 -5.08 12.67 -3.37
CA VAL A 276 -4.02 12.58 -2.36
C VAL A 276 -2.76 11.99 -3.00
N VAL A 277 -1.67 12.74 -2.91
CA VAL A 277 -0.37 12.39 -3.49
C VAL A 277 0.69 12.40 -2.39
N GLN A 278 1.59 11.42 -2.40
CA GLN A 278 2.86 11.50 -1.69
C GLN A 278 3.96 11.29 -2.73
N ARG A 279 4.77 12.32 -3.00
CA ARG A 279 5.89 12.19 -3.94
C ARG A 279 7.00 11.40 -3.26
N THR A 280 7.89 10.81 -4.04
CA THR A 280 9.01 10.03 -3.51
C THR A 280 9.89 10.83 -2.54
N ILE A 281 10.16 12.11 -2.84
CA ILE A 281 10.93 13.03 -1.96
C ILE A 281 10.21 13.36 -0.65
N ASP A 282 8.89 13.18 -0.59
CA ASP A 282 8.07 13.54 0.57
C ASP A 282 7.89 12.40 1.57
N VAL A 283 8.20 11.16 1.18
CA VAL A 283 8.01 9.96 2.02
C VAL A 283 8.82 10.07 3.31
N GLU A 284 10.11 10.36 3.19
CA GLU A 284 11.02 10.50 4.33
C GLU A 284 10.74 11.75 5.18
N ARG A 285 10.16 12.77 4.55
CA ARG A 285 9.76 14.02 5.19
C ARG A 285 8.41 13.88 5.89
N GLY A 286 7.74 12.73 5.73
CA GLY A 286 6.38 12.50 6.19
C GLY A 286 5.37 13.46 5.56
N ILE A 287 5.65 14.02 4.40
CA ILE A 287 4.79 15.01 3.73
C ILE A 287 3.76 14.30 2.85
N TRP A 288 2.54 14.79 2.89
CA TRP A 288 1.43 14.38 2.04
C TRP A 288 0.83 15.59 1.38
N TRP A 289 0.40 15.46 0.13
CA TRP A 289 -0.19 16.54 -0.64
C TRP A 289 -1.65 16.26 -0.97
N ILE A 290 -2.49 17.26 -0.72
CA ILE A 290 -3.84 17.35 -1.26
C ILE A 290 -3.75 18.07 -2.62
N ASN A 291 -4.16 17.37 -3.68
CA ASN A 291 -4.14 17.90 -5.03
C ASN A 291 -5.32 18.88 -5.23
N SER A 292 -5.01 20.17 -5.18
CA SER A 292 -5.96 21.26 -5.44
C SER A 292 -6.45 21.34 -6.90
N ALA A 293 -5.75 20.70 -7.84
CA ALA A 293 -6.14 20.60 -9.25
C ALA A 293 -7.03 19.39 -9.55
N SER A 294 -7.29 18.51 -8.56
CA SER A 294 -8.20 17.38 -8.76
C SER A 294 -9.63 17.87 -9.07
N PRO A 295 -10.43 17.13 -9.86
CA PRO A 295 -11.73 17.62 -10.35
C PRO A 295 -12.69 18.12 -9.27
N LEU A 296 -12.80 17.41 -8.14
CA LEU A 296 -13.66 17.82 -7.01
C LEU A 296 -13.07 18.99 -6.21
N ALA A 297 -11.75 19.02 -5.99
CA ALA A 297 -11.10 20.18 -5.35
C ALA A 297 -11.32 21.46 -6.18
N ARG A 298 -11.21 21.36 -7.50
CA ARG A 298 -11.48 22.48 -8.41
C ARG A 298 -12.92 22.96 -8.31
N LEU A 299 -13.88 22.04 -8.29
CA LEU A 299 -15.30 22.35 -8.14
C LEU A 299 -15.58 23.06 -6.82
N TYR A 300 -15.13 22.52 -5.68
CA TYR A 300 -15.46 23.06 -4.36
C TYR A 300 -14.69 24.30 -3.96
N LEU A 301 -13.59 24.60 -4.66
CA LEU A 301 -12.93 25.87 -4.50
C LEU A 301 -13.58 26.96 -5.38
N ASP A 302 -14.43 26.64 -6.37
CA ASP A 302 -14.97 27.57 -7.38
C ASP A 302 -15.95 28.63 -6.83
N ARG A 303 -15.49 29.87 -6.69
CA ARG A 303 -16.30 31.03 -6.29
C ARG A 303 -17.39 31.40 -7.29
N GLY A 304 -17.19 31.09 -8.56
CA GLY A 304 -18.19 31.35 -9.61
C GLY A 304 -19.44 30.47 -9.47
N ARG A 305 -19.38 29.43 -8.63
CA ARG A 305 -20.46 28.47 -8.38
C ARG A 305 -20.92 28.47 -6.92
N GLU A 306 -20.74 29.58 -6.21
CA GLU A 306 -21.11 29.75 -4.80
C GLU A 306 -20.31 28.88 -3.81
N TYR A 307 -19.25 28.20 -4.27
CA TYR A 307 -18.30 27.47 -3.42
C TYR A 307 -17.05 28.31 -3.12
N GLY A 308 -16.10 27.79 -2.34
CA GLY A 308 -14.89 28.52 -1.97
C GLY A 308 -14.18 27.95 -0.75
N CYS A 309 -13.08 28.56 -0.33
CA CYS A 309 -12.30 28.14 0.84
C CYS A 309 -13.13 28.08 2.15
N ASP A 310 -14.18 28.91 2.24
CA ASP A 310 -15.10 28.96 3.39
C ASP A 310 -16.41 28.20 3.14
N SER A 311 -16.52 27.46 2.03
CA SER A 311 -17.70 26.64 1.76
C SER A 311 -17.71 25.37 2.61
N ARG A 312 -18.91 24.85 2.90
CA ARG A 312 -19.06 23.59 3.63
C ARG A 312 -18.51 22.43 2.82
N GLU A 313 -18.69 22.47 1.51
CA GLU A 313 -18.28 21.46 0.55
C GLU A 313 -16.75 21.33 0.51
N TRP A 314 -16.03 22.46 0.49
CA TRP A 314 -14.57 22.44 0.63
C TRP A 314 -14.15 21.85 1.97
N ARG A 315 -14.76 22.27 3.09
CA ARG A 315 -14.43 21.74 4.42
C ARG A 315 -14.61 20.23 4.51
N MET A 316 -15.73 19.72 3.99
CA MET A 316 -16.02 18.29 3.94
C MET A 316 -15.00 17.54 3.07
N TYR A 317 -14.73 18.03 1.86
CA TYR A 317 -13.72 17.46 0.97
C TYR A 317 -12.33 17.44 1.63
N HIS A 318 -11.91 18.57 2.22
CA HIS A 318 -10.62 18.73 2.87
C HIS A 318 -10.47 17.73 4.03
N LEU A 319 -11.50 17.61 4.87
CA LEU A 319 -11.55 16.63 5.95
C LEU A 319 -11.46 15.19 5.43
N GLU A 320 -12.21 14.83 4.39
CA GLU A 320 -12.13 13.50 3.78
C GLU A 320 -10.72 13.17 3.28
N ARG A 321 -9.99 14.14 2.72
CA ARG A 321 -8.59 13.95 2.30
C ARG A 321 -7.66 13.72 3.49
N PHE A 322 -7.89 14.40 4.62
CA PHE A 322 -7.16 14.12 5.86
C PHE A 322 -7.41 12.71 6.38
N ILE A 323 -8.66 12.25 6.34
CA ILE A 323 -9.05 10.89 6.74
C ILE A 323 -8.40 9.85 5.83
N GLU A 324 -8.42 10.07 4.52
CA GLU A 324 -7.75 9.22 3.54
C GLU A 324 -6.24 9.11 3.82
N ILE A 325 -5.57 10.24 4.08
CA ILE A 325 -4.14 10.28 4.40
C ILE A 325 -3.85 9.48 5.68
N MET A 326 -4.60 9.74 6.76
CA MET A 326 -4.40 9.03 8.03
C MET A 326 -4.64 7.52 7.90
N ALA A 327 -5.64 7.11 7.13
CA ALA A 327 -5.90 5.70 6.84
C ALA A 327 -4.77 5.06 6.03
N ARG A 328 -4.23 5.76 5.01
CA ARG A 328 -3.05 5.30 4.25
C ARG A 328 -1.80 5.15 5.13
N ILE A 329 -1.57 6.08 6.07
CA ILE A 329 -0.46 5.99 7.03
C ILE A 329 -0.63 4.76 7.92
N ARG A 330 -1.83 4.51 8.45
CA ARG A 330 -2.09 3.34 9.29
C ARG A 330 -1.89 2.02 8.55
N LEU A 331 -2.30 1.94 7.28
CA LEU A 331 -2.07 0.79 6.41
C LEU A 331 -0.58 0.56 6.14
N SER A 332 0.20 1.62 5.93
CA SER A 332 1.65 1.50 5.73
C SER A 332 2.40 0.92 6.94
N LEU A 333 1.74 0.90 8.10
CA LEU A 333 2.27 0.39 9.38
C LEU A 333 1.57 -0.89 9.85
N ASP A 334 0.52 -1.36 9.15
CA ASP A 334 -0.16 -2.60 9.51
C ASP A 334 0.65 -3.79 9.01
N ASP A 335 1.22 -4.53 9.95
CA ASP A 335 2.10 -5.67 9.68
C ASP A 335 1.34 -6.99 9.53
N ARG A 336 0.01 -6.92 9.34
CA ARG A 336 -0.84 -8.08 9.09
C ARG A 336 -0.50 -8.68 7.73
N GLN A 337 0.50 -9.55 7.76
CA GLN A 337 0.77 -10.51 6.73
C GLN A 337 -0.35 -11.56 6.72
N GLY A 338 -0.93 -11.71 5.53
CA GLY A 338 -1.75 -12.86 5.21
C GLY A 338 -1.82 -12.91 3.71
N GLU A 339 -1.20 -13.93 3.12
CA GLU A 339 -1.52 -14.25 1.74
C GLU A 339 -3.06 -14.48 1.62
N GLY A 340 -3.66 -14.23 0.45
CA GLY A 340 -5.08 -14.48 0.09
C GLY A 340 -6.22 -13.87 0.93
N MET A 341 -6.08 -12.62 1.39
CA MET A 341 -7.23 -11.79 1.77
C MET A 341 -8.06 -11.33 0.56
N SER A 342 -9.39 -11.25 0.72
CA SER A 342 -10.28 -10.65 -0.29
C SER A 342 -10.09 -9.12 -0.38
N TYR A 343 -10.54 -8.46 -1.46
CA TYR A 343 -10.44 -7.00 -1.56
C TYR A 343 -11.09 -6.34 -0.34
N ASP A 344 -12.31 -6.74 0.03
CA ASP A 344 -12.91 -6.15 1.23
C ASP A 344 -12.23 -6.60 2.50
N ALA A 345 -11.62 -7.79 2.60
CA ALA A 345 -10.84 -8.14 3.80
C ALA A 345 -9.52 -7.35 3.91
N TRP A 346 -8.99 -6.88 2.78
CA TRP A 346 -7.83 -5.98 2.71
C TRP A 346 -8.23 -4.51 2.95
N MET A 347 -9.42 -4.12 2.48
CA MET A 347 -10.02 -2.80 2.72
C MET A 347 -10.73 -2.73 4.07
N GLU A 348 -11.04 -3.85 4.71
CA GLU A 348 -11.76 -3.97 5.98
C GLU A 348 -11.01 -3.13 7.05
N PRO A 349 -9.70 -3.30 7.27
CA PRO A 349 -8.90 -2.40 8.12
C PRO A 349 -8.92 -0.93 7.70
N TRP A 350 -8.99 -0.64 6.40
CA TRP A 350 -9.04 0.72 5.87
C TRP A 350 -10.38 1.39 6.17
N ASP A 351 -11.49 0.69 5.92
CA ASP A 351 -12.86 1.14 6.14
C ASP A 351 -13.15 1.27 7.65
N GLU A 352 -12.67 0.34 8.49
CA GLU A 352 -12.72 0.44 9.95
C GLU A 352 -11.97 1.67 10.46
N THR A 353 -10.75 1.88 9.94
CA THR A 353 -9.91 2.99 10.36
C THR A 353 -10.51 4.32 9.90
N ALA A 354 -10.98 4.39 8.65
CA ALA A 354 -11.65 5.56 8.10
C ALA A 354 -12.95 5.87 8.84
N ALA A 355 -13.78 4.87 9.16
CA ALA A 355 -15.02 5.05 9.91
C ALA A 355 -14.76 5.57 11.34
N ARG A 356 -13.75 5.02 12.04
CA ARG A 356 -13.33 5.53 13.36
C ARG A 356 -12.82 6.97 13.29
N MET A 357 -12.04 7.30 12.26
CA MET A 357 -11.56 8.66 12.03
C MET A 357 -12.71 9.62 11.69
N GLN A 358 -13.72 9.17 10.94
CA GLN A 358 -14.93 9.93 10.64
C GLN A 358 -15.77 10.18 11.89
N GLU A 359 -15.93 9.20 12.78
CA GLU A 359 -16.66 9.35 14.05
C GLU A 359 -15.97 10.36 14.99
N GLN A 360 -14.63 10.28 15.10
CA GLN A 360 -13.86 11.25 15.87
C GLN A 360 -13.88 12.65 15.24
N ALA A 361 -13.85 12.75 13.92
CA ALA A 361 -14.03 14.01 13.22
C ALA A 361 -15.42 14.59 13.43
N ALA A 362 -16.47 13.79 13.35
CA ALA A 362 -17.85 14.24 13.56
C ALA A 362 -18.04 14.84 14.96
N SER A 363 -17.41 14.26 15.99
CA SER A 363 -17.50 14.75 17.38
C SER A 363 -16.60 15.95 17.69
N SER A 364 -15.39 16.02 17.10
CA SER A 364 -14.41 17.06 17.44
C SER A 364 -14.36 18.23 16.44
N LEU A 365 -14.90 18.06 15.24
CA LEU A 365 -14.90 19.06 14.16
C LEU A 365 -16.30 19.55 13.78
N GLU A 366 -17.33 19.29 14.57
CA GLU A 366 -18.70 19.75 14.27
C GLU A 366 -18.75 21.27 14.01
N GLY A 367 -18.10 22.06 14.88
CA GLY A 367 -18.00 23.52 14.73
C GLY A 367 -17.22 23.97 13.48
N PHE A 368 -16.23 23.18 13.06
CA PHE A 368 -15.51 23.39 11.81
C PHE A 368 -16.41 23.08 10.62
N ILE A 369 -17.00 21.88 10.57
CA ILE A 369 -17.81 21.39 9.46
C ILE A 369 -19.00 22.34 9.22
N MET A 370 -19.76 22.65 10.28
CA MET A 370 -20.99 23.44 10.19
C MET A 370 -20.73 24.94 10.09
N GLY A 371 -19.75 25.46 10.84
CA GLY A 371 -19.56 26.90 11.04
C GLY A 371 -18.19 27.46 10.65
N GLY A 372 -17.28 26.64 10.13
CA GLY A 372 -15.93 27.05 9.74
C GLY A 372 -15.00 27.40 10.91
N ARG A 373 -15.40 27.13 12.16
CA ARG A 373 -14.55 27.38 13.34
C ARG A 373 -13.35 26.42 13.31
N LEU A 374 -12.13 26.96 13.26
CA LEU A 374 -10.92 26.15 13.25
C LEU A 374 -10.80 25.34 14.55
N PRO A 375 -10.38 24.06 14.48
CA PRO A 375 -10.05 23.28 15.67
C PRO A 375 -8.81 23.87 16.37
N GLU A 376 -8.80 23.76 17.69
CA GLU A 376 -7.67 24.19 18.54
C GLU A 376 -6.46 23.27 18.39
#